data_AF-A0A369QQC8-F1
#
_entry.id   AF-A0A369QQC8-F1
#
_cell.length_a   1.000
_cell.length_b   1.000
_cell.length_c   1.000
_cell.angle_alpha   90.00
_cell.angle_beta   90.00
_cell.angle_gamma   90.00
#
_symmetry.space_group_name_H-M   'P 1'
#
loop_
_entity.id
_entity.type
_entity.pdbx_description
1 polymer ?
#
loop_
_entity_poly.entity_id
_entity_poly.type
_entity_poly.pdbx_seq_one_letter_code
_entity_poly.pdbx_strand_id
1 'polypeptide(L)'
;MQFSNVVTTTCGHTFQIDMFEQLAVGIIPSENLVKDQSYIPDTFAVYHTASDTYLLEKTIFKLEDMSLETSYQILTENQAVKYLDNCLLDLS
;
A
#
# COMPACT_ATOMS: atom_id res chain seq x y z
N MET A 1 7.09 -0.91 27.28
CA MET A 1 7.44 -0.09 26.10
C MET A 1 6.17 0.10 25.30
N GLN A 2 5.70 1.33 25.14
CA GLN A 2 4.46 1.63 24.43
C GLN A 2 4.81 1.78 22.96
N PHE A 3 4.51 0.75 22.16
CA PHE A 3 4.64 0.83 20.71
C PHE A 3 3.60 1.82 20.22
N SER A 4 4.05 3.02 19.87
CA SER A 4 3.23 4.06 19.26
C SER A 4 2.95 3.62 17.82
N ASN A 5 1.89 2.86 17.62
CA ASN A 5 1.40 2.49 16.29
C ASN A 5 0.82 3.76 15.64
N VAL A 6 1.68 4.60 15.08
CA VAL A 6 1.26 5.90 14.54
C VAL A 6 1.84 6.05 13.15
N VAL A 7 0.98 6.33 12.18
CA VAL A 7 1.39 6.59 10.78
C VAL A 7 1.03 8.03 10.42
N THR A 8 1.97 8.71 9.79
CA THR A 8 1.80 10.04 9.22
C THR A 8 1.65 9.91 7.71
N THR A 9 0.54 10.42 7.17
CA THR A 9 0.29 10.45 5.73
C THR A 9 1.16 11.50 5.04
N THR A 10 1.24 11.45 3.72
CA THR A 10 1.97 12.43 2.90
C THR A 10 1.45 13.86 3.05
N CYS A 11 0.19 14.04 3.46
CA CYS A 11 -0.39 15.35 3.78
C CYS A 11 -0.23 15.76 5.26
N GLY A 12 0.56 15.01 6.04
CA GLY A 12 0.90 15.34 7.44
C GLY A 12 -0.16 14.93 8.47
N HIS A 13 -1.22 14.23 8.07
CA HIS A 13 -2.22 13.74 9.02
C HIS A 13 -1.71 12.50 9.74
N THR A 14 -1.91 12.46 11.05
CA THR A 14 -1.36 11.42 11.93
C THR A 14 -2.49 10.57 12.48
N PHE A 15 -2.40 9.25 12.31
CA PHE A 15 -3.41 8.29 12.73
C PHE A 15 -2.84 7.29 13.71
N GLN A 16 -3.57 7.02 14.79
CA GLN A 16 -3.27 5.93 15.71
C GLN A 16 -3.82 4.62 15.11
N ILE A 17 -2.90 3.70 14.85
CA ILE A 17 -3.13 2.44 14.17
C ILE A 17 -3.35 1.34 15.19
N ASP A 18 -4.58 0.90 15.36
CA ASP A 18 -4.84 -0.32 16.10
C ASP A 18 -4.73 -1.47 15.10
N MET A 19 -3.53 -2.06 15.00
CA MET A 19 -3.14 -3.27 14.24
C MET A 19 -4.17 -3.67 13.15
N PHE A 20 -4.33 -2.81 12.13
CA PHE A 20 -5.53 -2.80 11.29
C PHE A 20 -5.70 -4.08 10.48
N GLU A 21 -6.96 -4.51 10.35
CA GLU A 21 -7.39 -5.66 9.57
C GLU A 21 -6.89 -5.54 8.12
N GLN A 22 -5.74 -6.15 7.84
CA GLN A 22 -5.17 -6.20 6.50
C GLN A 22 -6.08 -7.05 5.62
N LEU A 23 -6.80 -6.39 4.72
CA LEU A 23 -7.82 -7.00 3.88
C LEU A 23 -7.23 -7.58 2.59
N ALA A 24 -6.17 -6.97 2.07
CA ALA A 24 -5.50 -7.44 0.87
C ALA A 24 -4.00 -7.12 0.89
N VAL A 25 -3.23 -7.96 0.20
CA VAL A 25 -1.83 -7.72 -0.14
C VAL A 25 -1.56 -8.28 -1.53
N GLY A 26 -0.78 -7.55 -2.32
CA GLY A 26 -0.47 -7.98 -3.66
C GLY A 26 0.71 -7.26 -4.28
N ILE A 27 1.06 -7.73 -5.46
CA ILE A 27 2.07 -7.13 -6.32
C ILE A 27 1.36 -6.25 -7.33
N ILE A 28 1.89 -5.05 -7.55
CA ILE A 28 1.42 -4.16 -8.58
C ILE A 28 2.01 -4.63 -9.93
N PRO A 29 1.18 -5.00 -10.92
CA PRO A 29 1.68 -5.41 -12.23
C PRO A 29 2.54 -4.32 -12.88
N SER A 30 3.68 -4.71 -13.42
CA SER A 30 4.62 -3.82 -14.09
C SER A 30 5.26 -4.54 -15.27
N GLU A 31 5.36 -3.87 -16.41
CA GLU A 31 6.05 -4.43 -17.58
C GLU A 31 7.53 -4.73 -17.31
N ASN A 32 8.13 -4.03 -16.34
CA ASN A 32 9.53 -4.21 -15.97
C ASN A 32 9.78 -5.59 -15.36
N LEU A 33 8.78 -6.19 -14.69
CA LEU A 33 8.88 -7.54 -14.15
C LEU A 33 9.09 -8.60 -15.25
N VAL A 34 8.51 -8.38 -16.44
CA VAL A 34 8.65 -9.29 -17.58
C VAL A 34 9.99 -9.07 -18.30
N LYS A 35 10.49 -7.83 -18.29
CA LYS A 35 11.69 -7.42 -19.04
C LYS A 35 12.99 -7.59 -18.25
N ASP A 36 12.94 -7.57 -16.93
CA ASP A 36 14.12 -7.61 -16.04
C ASP A 36 13.87 -8.50 -14.82
N GLN A 37 14.66 -9.57 -14.68
CA GLN A 37 14.55 -10.53 -13.56
C GLN A 37 15.13 -9.99 -12.24
N SER A 38 15.87 -8.88 -12.28
CA SER A 38 16.38 -8.20 -11.09
C SER A 38 15.43 -7.14 -10.55
N TYR A 39 14.36 -6.83 -11.31
CA TYR A 39 13.33 -5.89 -10.90
C TYR A 39 12.52 -6.45 -9.74
N ILE A 40 12.53 -5.72 -8.62
CA ILE A 40 11.65 -6.00 -7.48
C ILE A 40 10.36 -5.22 -7.72
N PRO A 41 9.21 -5.90 -7.88
CA PRO A 41 7.98 -5.22 -8.21
C PRO A 41 7.40 -4.48 -7.00
N ASP A 42 6.72 -3.38 -7.28
CA ASP A 42 6.02 -2.62 -6.26
C ASP A 42 4.92 -3.47 -5.62
N THR A 43 4.71 -3.29 -4.32
CA THR A 43 3.69 -4.04 -3.57
C THR A 43 2.66 -3.08 -3.00
N PHE A 44 1.46 -3.60 -2.74
CA PHE A 44 0.43 -2.87 -2.01
C PHE A 44 -0.15 -3.70 -0.88
N ALA A 45 -0.66 -3.01 0.13
CA ALA A 45 -1.54 -3.57 1.16
C ALA A 45 -2.75 -2.65 1.37
N VAL A 46 -3.92 -3.24 1.57
CA VAL A 46 -5.15 -2.50 1.93
C VAL A 46 -5.54 -2.86 3.34
N TYR A 47 -5.83 -1.82 4.13
CA TYR A 47 -6.31 -1.93 5.50
C TYR A 47 -7.68 -1.30 5.62
N HIS A 48 -8.54 -1.86 6.46
CA HIS A 48 -9.74 -1.18 6.94
C HIS A 48 -9.52 -0.75 8.39
N THR A 49 -9.81 0.51 8.65
CA THR A 49 -9.53 1.14 9.93
C THR A 49 -10.77 1.12 10.83
N ALA A 50 -10.56 1.18 12.14
CA ALA A 50 -11.66 1.27 13.13
C ALA A 50 -12.55 2.51 12.94
N SER A 51 -12.08 3.54 12.21
CA SER A 51 -12.84 4.72 11.79
C SER A 51 -13.56 4.54 10.44
N ASP A 52 -13.75 3.29 10.00
CA ASP A 52 -14.46 2.94 8.76
C ASP A 52 -13.86 3.57 7.50
N THR A 53 -12.53 3.67 7.47
CA THR A 53 -11.77 4.24 6.35
C THR A 53 -10.82 3.20 5.78
N TYR A 54 -10.67 3.17 4.44
CA TYR A 54 -9.71 2.32 3.77
C TYR A 54 -8.37 3.04 3.60
N LEU A 55 -7.28 2.36 3.95
CA LEU A 55 -5.92 2.84 3.77
C LEU A 55 -5.18 1.93 2.80
N LEU A 56 -4.60 2.52 1.77
CA LEU A 56 -3.71 1.85 0.83
C LEU A 56 -2.28 2.19 1.19
N GLU A 57 -1.50 1.18 1.53
CA GLU A 57 -0.05 1.24 1.60
C GLU A 57 0.52 0.78 0.26
N LYS A 58 1.45 1.55 -0.30
CA LYS A 58 2.27 1.13 -1.44
C LYS A 58 3.73 1.19 -1.05
N THR A 59 4.44 0.11 -1.34
CA THR A 59 5.88 0.00 -1.11
C THR A 59 6.59 -0.20 -2.42
N ILE A 60 7.52 0.70 -2.72
CA ILE A 60 8.30 0.77 -3.96
C ILE A 60 9.76 0.56 -3.59
N PHE A 61 10.43 -0.36 -4.28
CA PHE A 61 11.87 -0.54 -4.15
C PHE A 61 12.60 0.26 -5.21
N LYS A 62 13.45 1.20 -4.78
CA LYS A 62 14.30 2.00 -5.68
C LYS A 62 15.67 1.37 -5.79
N LEU A 63 15.96 0.83 -6.97
CA LEU A 63 17.25 0.19 -7.25
C LEU A 63 18.42 1.19 -7.26
N GLU A 64 18.16 2.45 -7.64
CA GLU A 64 19.17 3.51 -7.79
C GLU A 64 19.94 3.80 -6.50
N ASP A 65 19.22 3.80 -5.37
CA ASP A 65 19.75 4.10 -4.04
C ASP A 65 19.54 2.97 -3.04
N MET A 66 19.06 1.80 -3.50
CA MET A 66 18.74 0.63 -2.70
C MET A 66 17.78 0.93 -1.54
N SER A 67 16.83 1.84 -1.75
CA SER A 67 15.87 2.27 -0.73
C SER A 67 14.48 1.66 -0.91
N LEU A 68 13.73 1.59 0.19
CA LEU A 68 12.31 1.30 0.19
C LEU A 68 11.54 2.58 0.48
N GLU A 69 10.63 2.94 -0.40
CA GLU A 69 9.70 4.04 -0.19
C GLU A 69 8.31 3.47 0.06
N THR A 70 7.76 3.76 1.24
CA THR A 70 6.39 3.39 1.60
C THR A 70 5.52 4.64 1.68
N SER A 71 4.40 4.62 0.97
CA SER A 71 3.42 5.71 0.96
C SER A 71 2.05 5.21 1.40
N TYR A 72 1.28 6.09 2.04
CA TYR A 72 -0.06 5.78 2.53
C TYR A 72 -1.08 6.74 1.92
N GLN A 73 -2.15 6.19 1.37
CA GLN A 73 -3.25 6.93 0.77
C GLN A 73 -4.59 6.49 1.35
N ILE A 74 -5.43 7.46 1.72
CA ILE A 74 -6.82 7.19 2.08
C ILE A 74 -7.63 6.91 0.80
N LEU A 75 -8.36 5.81 0.80
CA LEU A 75 -9.26 5.42 -0.28
C LEU A 75 -10.72 5.57 0.14
N THR A 76 -11.56 5.91 -0.84
CA THR A 76 -12.99 5.62 -0.75
C THR A 76 -13.23 4.12 -0.93
N GLU A 77 -14.37 3.61 -0.45
CA GLU A 77 -14.76 2.20 -0.62
C GLU A 77 -14.68 1.74 -2.09
N ASN A 78 -15.24 2.52 -3.02
CA ASN A 78 -15.19 2.23 -4.46
C ASN A 78 -13.75 2.12 -5.01
N GLN A 79 -12.80 2.87 -4.47
CA GLN A 79 -11.39 2.76 -4.86
C GLN A 79 -10.73 1.54 -4.23
N ALA A 80 -11.10 1.19 -2.98
CA ALA A 80 -10.56 0.03 -2.28
C ALA A 80 -10.96 -1.28 -2.96
N VAL A 81 -12.20 -1.39 -3.47
CA VAL A 81 -12.70 -2.58 -4.20
C VAL A 81 -11.73 -3.05 -5.29
N LYS A 82 -11.11 -2.12 -6.04
CA LYS A 82 -10.13 -2.44 -7.09
C LYS A 82 -8.94 -3.26 -6.59
N TYR A 83 -8.52 -3.00 -5.35
CA TYR A 83 -7.39 -3.67 -4.71
C TYR A 83 -7.84 -4.92 -3.93
N LEU A 84 -9.08 -4.93 -3.43
CA LEU A 84 -9.66 -6.07 -2.72
C LEU A 84 -9.98 -7.25 -3.67
N ASP A 85 -10.41 -6.95 -4.89
CA ASP A 85 -10.81 -8.00 -5.84
C ASP A 85 -9.64 -8.75 -6.49
N ASN A 86 -8.38 -8.33 -6.26
CA ASN A 86 -7.09 -8.95 -6.69
C ASN A 86 -6.93 -9.36 -8.18
N CYS A 87 -8.01 -9.38 -8.97
CA CYS A 87 -8.08 -9.90 -10.33
C CYS A 87 -8.22 -8.80 -11.40
N LEU A 88 -8.35 -7.53 -10.99
CA LEU A 88 -8.66 -6.40 -11.86
C LEU A 88 -7.83 -5.15 -11.53
N LEU A 89 -6.57 -5.32 -11.10
CA LEU A 89 -5.62 -4.21 -11.07
C LEU A 89 -5.23 -3.82 -12.50
N ASP A 90 -6.18 -3.24 -13.23
CA ASP A 90 -5.94 -2.52 -14.46
C ASP A 90 -5.57 -1.09 -14.09
N LEU A 91 -4.27 -0.78 -14.18
CA LEU A 91 -3.70 0.53 -13.86
C LEU A 91 -3.68 1.47 -15.07
N SER A 92 -4.59 1.26 -16.02
CA SER A 92 -4.81 2.12 -17.19
C SER A 92 -5.34 3.50 -16.82
#